data_AF-A0A7Z0PB77-F1
#
_entry.id   AF-A0A7Z0PB77-F1
#
_cell.length_a   1.000
_cell.length_b   1.000
_cell.length_c   1.000
_cell.angle_alpha   90.00
_cell.angle_beta   90.00
_cell.angle_gamma   90.00
#
_symmetry.space_group_name_H-M   'P 1'
#
loop_
_entity.id
_entity.type
_entity.pdbx_description
1 polymer ?
#
loop_
_entity_poly.entity_id
_entity_poly.type
_entity_poly.pdbx_seq_one_letter_code
_entity_poly.pdbx_strand_id
1 'polypeptide(L)'
;MDDHGRSSSSNQPILYVLDTNVLIHDPNALLNFEEHHVAIPMTVLEELDKLKSGHHSVAAECRQAIRLIDKTLGDASPEDVEQGVPIQRGKSGPKGLLSILMSKQAEPHIVLPEHLNDNRIINQLIDLHAREPKKPVVLVTKDINMRLKARACGIAAEDYSTDQLVDDVSLLPNGYHNMTGSFWDRVSKVETRQDHGRTWHQVQLIDNLPAVHINEFIIDEQGFVGWIKEIEEDKLLILDLHQEPLLHQEAWGLKPRDIYQSLALYALLDPDIHLVNLSGAAGSGKTILALAAAIEQTMVSKRYRRIIATRSVQGLDQEIGFLPGTEAEKMEPWLGAITDNLEALHMDDESTHGSVDYILSKVPLQFKSLNYIRGRSFQQSLILIDECQNLTPHQMKTIITRAGAGSKVVCLGNLAQIDTPYLSATSSGLTYLTERFKDFPNGVHITLQGVPRSILAEYAESHL
;
A
#
# COMPACT_ATOMS: atom_id res chain seq x y z
N MET A 1 1.06 -28.74 -8.50
CA MET A 1 0.88 -27.30 -8.31
C MET A 1 1.78 -26.94 -7.15
N ASP A 2 2.77 -26.11 -7.40
CA ASP A 2 3.51 -25.39 -6.35
C ASP A 2 2.59 -24.32 -5.74
N ASP A 3 3.06 -23.64 -4.68
CA ASP A 3 2.34 -22.60 -3.92
C ASP A 3 1.94 -21.37 -4.77
N HIS A 4 2.17 -21.41 -6.09
CA HIS A 4 1.85 -20.37 -7.05
C HIS A 4 0.98 -20.88 -8.22
N GLY A 5 0.34 -22.04 -8.08
CA GLY A 5 -0.63 -22.54 -9.06
C GLY A 5 -0.04 -22.95 -10.41
N ARG A 6 1.28 -23.20 -10.50
CA ARG A 6 1.91 -23.56 -11.77
C ARG A 6 1.64 -25.03 -12.12
N SER A 7 1.28 -25.28 -13.38
CA SER A 7 1.25 -26.63 -13.94
C SER A 7 2.68 -27.14 -14.09
N SER A 8 3.02 -28.17 -13.31
CA SER A 8 4.30 -28.87 -13.39
C SER A 8 4.38 -29.66 -14.71
N SER A 9 4.85 -29.02 -15.78
CA SER A 9 5.09 -29.71 -17.05
C SER A 9 6.28 -29.14 -17.84
N SER A 10 7.45 -29.04 -17.20
CA SER A 10 8.76 -29.33 -17.81
C SER A 10 9.86 -29.05 -16.78
N ASN A 11 10.72 -30.03 -16.50
CA ASN A 11 11.85 -29.90 -15.55
C ASN A 11 13.03 -29.07 -16.13
N GLN A 12 12.74 -28.07 -16.99
CA GLN A 12 13.75 -27.25 -17.68
C GLN A 12 13.73 -25.82 -17.14
N PRO A 13 14.89 -25.26 -16.77
CA PRO A 13 15.00 -23.85 -16.36
C PRO A 13 14.55 -22.91 -17.48
N ILE A 14 13.67 -21.96 -17.14
CA ILE A 14 13.18 -20.91 -18.03
C ILE A 14 14.18 -19.73 -18.02
N LEU A 15 14.34 -19.06 -19.16
CA LEU A 15 15.04 -17.79 -19.25
C LEU A 15 14.04 -16.64 -19.13
N TYR A 16 14.02 -15.98 -17.97
CA TYR A 16 13.25 -14.78 -17.73
C TYR A 16 14.08 -13.55 -18.06
N VAL A 17 13.57 -12.72 -18.98
CA VAL A 17 14.23 -11.48 -19.38
C VAL A 17 13.50 -10.30 -18.76
N LEU A 18 14.20 -9.53 -17.92
CA LEU A 18 13.57 -8.46 -17.15
C LEU A 18 13.61 -7.14 -17.90
N ASP A 19 12.49 -6.41 -17.83
CA ASP A 19 12.38 -5.01 -18.24
C ASP A 19 12.85 -4.05 -17.12
N THR A 20 13.21 -2.82 -17.48
CA THR A 20 13.64 -1.76 -16.54
C THR A 20 12.55 -1.46 -15.51
N ASN A 21 11.28 -1.39 -15.93
CA ASN A 21 10.16 -1.11 -15.01
C ASN A 21 10.02 -2.13 -13.89
N VAL A 22 10.42 -3.38 -14.14
CA VAL A 22 10.43 -4.45 -13.13
C VAL A 22 11.45 -4.14 -12.04
N LEU A 23 12.66 -3.77 -12.43
CA LEU A 23 13.77 -3.47 -11.52
C LEU A 23 13.61 -2.12 -10.80
N ILE A 24 12.88 -1.17 -11.39
CA ILE A 24 12.49 0.08 -10.71
C ILE A 24 11.47 -0.20 -9.61
N HIS A 25 10.48 -1.05 -9.90
CA HIS A 25 9.42 -1.37 -8.94
C HIS A 25 9.92 -2.28 -7.81
N ASP A 26 10.76 -3.26 -8.15
CA ASP A 26 11.37 -4.18 -7.20
C ASP A 26 12.86 -4.35 -7.53
N PRO A 27 13.75 -3.61 -6.84
CA PRO A 27 15.19 -3.73 -7.07
C PRO A 27 15.75 -5.12 -6.78
N ASN A 28 15.01 -5.95 -6.06
CA ASN A 28 15.40 -7.31 -5.72
C ASN A 28 14.83 -8.34 -6.70
N ALA A 29 14.23 -7.92 -7.82
CA ALA A 29 13.47 -8.81 -8.69
C ALA A 29 14.20 -10.06 -9.15
N LEU A 30 15.49 -9.94 -9.45
CA LEU A 30 16.32 -11.08 -9.85
C LEU A 30 16.38 -12.21 -8.80
N LEU A 31 16.08 -11.91 -7.53
CA LEU A 31 16.02 -12.86 -6.41
C LEU A 31 14.69 -13.61 -6.30
N ASN A 32 13.72 -13.38 -7.20
CA ASN A 32 12.38 -13.97 -7.11
C ASN A 32 12.08 -15.08 -8.13
N PHE A 33 13.03 -15.39 -9.03
CA PHE A 33 12.88 -16.43 -10.07
C PHE A 33 13.45 -17.82 -9.71
N GLU A 34 13.54 -18.16 -8.42
CA GLU A 34 13.96 -19.47 -7.91
C GLU A 34 15.14 -20.15 -8.65
N GLU A 35 14.94 -21.33 -9.25
CA GLU A 35 15.95 -22.09 -10.00
C GLU A 35 16.19 -21.60 -11.44
N HIS A 36 15.42 -20.61 -11.89
CA HIS A 36 15.42 -20.16 -13.27
C HIS A 36 16.58 -19.20 -13.60
N HIS A 37 16.80 -19.00 -14.89
CA HIS A 37 17.80 -18.10 -15.42
C HIS A 37 17.18 -16.72 -15.61
N VAL A 38 17.75 -15.70 -14.97
CA VAL A 38 17.39 -14.29 -15.14
C VAL A 38 18.39 -13.62 -16.09
N ALA A 39 17.88 -12.95 -17.12
CA ALA A 39 18.67 -12.21 -18.08
C ALA A 39 18.30 -10.72 -18.03
N ILE A 40 19.31 -9.85 -18.04
CA ILE A 40 19.12 -8.40 -18.09
C ILE A 40 19.64 -7.88 -19.42
N PRO A 41 18.80 -7.32 -20.30
CA PRO A 41 19.24 -6.68 -21.53
C PRO A 41 20.20 -5.53 -21.27
N MET A 42 21.21 -5.35 -22.14
CA MET A 42 22.10 -4.19 -22.05
C MET A 42 21.32 -2.86 -22.10
N THR A 43 20.23 -2.80 -22.88
CA THR A 43 19.34 -1.64 -22.93
C THR A 43 18.73 -1.31 -21.56
N VAL A 44 18.40 -2.32 -20.76
CA VAL A 44 17.87 -2.13 -19.40
C VAL A 44 18.93 -1.55 -18.47
N LEU A 45 20.19 -2.03 -18.57
CA LEU A 45 21.30 -1.43 -17.82
C LEU A 45 21.53 0.03 -18.20
N GLU A 46 21.47 0.39 -19.49
CA GLU A 46 21.59 1.77 -19.96
C GLU A 46 20.46 2.67 -19.44
N GLU A 47 19.23 2.16 -19.37
CA GLU A 47 18.09 2.88 -18.81
C GLU A 47 18.23 3.09 -17.30
N LEU A 48 18.59 2.04 -16.55
CA LEU A 48 18.88 2.16 -15.12
C LEU A 48 20.00 3.18 -14.86
N ASP A 49 21.02 3.22 -15.72
CA ASP A 49 22.12 4.16 -15.61
C ASP A 49 21.69 5.61 -15.84
N LYS A 50 20.84 5.86 -16.84
CA LYS A 50 20.24 7.17 -17.09
C LYS A 50 19.33 7.61 -15.95
N LEU A 51 18.58 6.68 -15.37
CA LEU A 51 17.62 6.97 -14.30
C LEU A 51 18.28 7.16 -12.92
N LYS A 52 19.51 6.66 -12.71
CA LYS A 52 20.23 6.80 -11.42
C LYS A 52 20.63 8.25 -11.08
N SER A 53 20.68 9.13 -12.07
CA SER A 53 20.99 10.57 -11.94
C SER A 53 19.76 11.47 -11.91
N GLY A 54 18.57 10.90 -12.15
CA GLY A 54 17.28 11.60 -12.11
C GLY A 54 16.64 11.62 -10.72
N HIS A 55 15.31 11.59 -10.71
CA HIS A 55 14.44 11.69 -9.54
C HIS A 55 14.87 10.84 -8.32
N HIS A 56 14.97 11.44 -7.12
CA HIS A 56 15.58 10.82 -5.93
C HIS A 56 15.02 9.45 -5.50
N SER A 57 13.72 9.18 -5.66
CA SER A 57 13.10 7.89 -5.30
C SER A 57 13.45 6.80 -6.32
N VAL A 58 13.13 7.01 -7.60
CA VAL A 58 13.46 6.09 -8.70
C VAL A 58 14.97 5.86 -8.78
N ALA A 59 15.78 6.91 -8.61
CA ALA A 59 17.23 6.80 -8.62
C ALA A 59 17.77 5.91 -7.48
N ALA A 60 17.12 5.89 -6.32
CA ALA A 60 17.52 5.01 -5.21
C ALA A 60 17.24 3.53 -5.54
N GLU A 61 16.05 3.24 -6.07
CA GLU A 61 15.64 1.90 -6.49
C GLU A 61 16.55 1.40 -7.64
N CYS A 62 16.82 2.23 -8.65
CA CYS A 62 17.79 1.91 -9.72
C CYS A 62 19.20 1.62 -9.17
N ARG A 63 19.69 2.44 -8.23
CA ARG A 63 21.01 2.20 -7.61
C ARG A 63 21.04 0.90 -6.81
N GLN A 64 19.94 0.55 -6.14
CA GLN A 64 19.85 -0.70 -5.42
C GLN A 64 19.87 -1.89 -6.39
N ALA A 65 19.11 -1.82 -7.48
CA ALA A 65 19.10 -2.85 -8.52
C ALA A 65 20.50 -3.02 -9.11
N ILE A 66 21.16 -1.92 -9.52
CA ILE A 66 22.54 -1.93 -10.03
C ILE A 66 23.51 -2.55 -9.03
N ARG A 67 23.44 -2.18 -7.74
CA ARG A 67 24.30 -2.77 -6.70
C ARG A 67 24.06 -4.26 -6.53
N LEU A 68 22.82 -4.72 -6.65
CA LEU A 68 22.51 -6.14 -6.55
C LEU A 68 23.02 -6.92 -7.76
N ILE A 69 22.87 -6.36 -8.96
CA ILE A 69 23.44 -6.91 -10.21
C ILE A 69 24.96 -7.01 -10.08
N ASP A 70 25.62 -5.90 -9.74
CA ASP A 70 27.07 -5.81 -9.54
C ASP A 70 27.57 -6.82 -8.48
N LYS A 71 26.90 -6.90 -7.32
CA LYS A 71 27.22 -7.87 -6.29
C LYS A 71 27.06 -9.32 -6.77
N THR A 72 26.09 -9.60 -7.62
CA THR A 72 25.81 -10.96 -8.11
C THR A 72 26.82 -11.36 -9.18
N LEU A 73 27.16 -10.45 -10.09
CA LEU A 73 28.17 -10.70 -11.12
C LEU A 73 29.59 -10.75 -10.52
N GLY A 74 29.91 -9.89 -9.55
CA GLY A 74 31.21 -9.87 -8.87
C GLY A 74 32.38 -9.78 -9.86
N ASP A 75 33.39 -10.62 -9.65
CA ASP A 75 34.59 -10.71 -10.52
C ASP A 75 34.43 -11.74 -11.67
N ALA A 76 33.19 -12.06 -12.07
CA ALA A 76 32.92 -13.02 -13.14
C ALA A 76 33.58 -12.60 -14.46
N SER A 77 34.06 -13.59 -15.22
CA SER A 77 34.66 -13.32 -16.53
C SER A 77 33.58 -12.86 -17.54
N PRO A 78 33.95 -12.18 -18.64
CA PRO A 78 32.98 -11.79 -19.67
C PRO A 78 32.17 -12.97 -20.23
N GLU A 79 32.77 -14.16 -20.30
CA GLU A 79 32.10 -15.38 -20.72
C GLU A 79 31.07 -15.84 -19.67
N ASP A 80 31.41 -15.78 -18.38
CA ASP A 80 30.51 -16.13 -17.28
C ASP A 80 29.32 -15.16 -17.17
N VAL A 81 29.56 -13.86 -17.38
CA VAL A 81 28.50 -12.83 -17.36
C VAL A 81 27.48 -13.07 -18.47
N GLU A 82 27.90 -13.64 -19.60
CA GLU A 82 27.01 -13.98 -20.70
C GLU A 82 26.32 -15.34 -20.51
N GLN A 83 27.05 -16.35 -20.07
CA GLN A 83 26.48 -17.71 -19.87
C GLN A 83 25.58 -17.80 -18.63
N GLY A 84 25.88 -17.00 -17.61
CA GLY A 84 25.11 -16.89 -16.37
C GLY A 84 25.96 -17.13 -15.11
N VAL A 85 25.86 -16.22 -14.16
CA VAL A 85 26.50 -16.29 -12.83
C VAL A 85 25.51 -16.78 -11.78
N PRO A 86 25.86 -17.74 -10.89
CA PRO A 86 24.94 -18.23 -9.87
C PRO A 86 24.40 -17.14 -8.94
N ILE A 87 23.08 -17.11 -8.75
CA ILE A 87 22.43 -16.14 -7.87
C ILE A 87 22.41 -16.66 -6.43
N GLN A 88 23.05 -15.95 -5.50
CA GLN A 88 23.06 -16.32 -4.09
C GLN A 88 21.74 -15.92 -3.39
N ARG A 89 20.94 -16.91 -2.95
CA ARG A 89 19.63 -16.67 -2.31
C ARG A 89 19.61 -17.16 -0.85
N GLY A 90 19.61 -16.21 0.10
CA GLY A 90 19.52 -16.53 1.53
C GLY A 90 20.60 -17.49 2.04
N LYS A 91 20.25 -18.32 3.04
CA LYS A 91 21.15 -19.32 3.64
C LYS A 91 21.21 -20.65 2.87
N SER A 92 20.31 -20.85 1.91
CA SER A 92 20.07 -22.14 1.23
C SER A 92 21.01 -22.41 0.06
N GLY A 93 22.01 -21.54 -0.17
CA GLY A 93 22.97 -21.65 -1.28
C GLY A 93 22.50 -20.97 -2.57
N PRO A 94 23.32 -21.03 -3.64
CA PRO A 94 22.98 -20.44 -4.93
C PRO A 94 21.83 -21.19 -5.61
N LYS A 95 20.91 -20.44 -6.23
CA LYS A 95 19.79 -20.97 -7.02
C LYS A 95 19.55 -20.08 -8.25
N GLY A 96 19.48 -20.70 -9.43
CA GLY A 96 19.33 -19.98 -10.69
C GLY A 96 20.60 -19.24 -11.13
N LEU A 97 20.52 -18.58 -12.28
CA LEU A 97 21.64 -17.87 -12.91
C LEU A 97 21.24 -16.43 -13.27
N LEU A 98 22.19 -15.51 -13.26
CA LEU A 98 22.06 -14.13 -13.77
C LEU A 98 22.99 -13.93 -14.96
N SER A 99 22.48 -13.49 -16.10
CA SER A 99 23.28 -13.09 -17.26
C SER A 99 22.94 -11.68 -17.77
N ILE A 100 23.87 -11.09 -18.51
CA ILE A 100 23.63 -9.85 -19.27
C ILE A 100 23.48 -10.20 -20.75
N LEU A 101 22.32 -9.86 -21.33
CA LEU A 101 22.05 -10.10 -22.74
C LEU A 101 22.68 -8.99 -23.59
N MET A 102 23.68 -9.37 -24.39
CA MET A 102 24.32 -8.51 -25.38
C MET A 102 23.82 -8.82 -26.80
N SER A 103 23.78 -7.81 -27.68
CA SER A 103 23.56 -8.05 -29.11
C SER A 103 24.89 -8.39 -29.77
N LYS A 104 24.96 -9.52 -30.47
CA LYS A 104 26.20 -10.05 -31.09
C LYS A 104 26.17 -10.09 -32.62
N GLN A 105 25.07 -9.70 -33.25
CA GLN A 105 24.93 -9.78 -34.70
C GLN A 105 25.34 -8.47 -35.39
N ALA A 106 26.00 -8.62 -36.54
CA ALA A 106 26.20 -7.52 -37.48
C ALA A 106 24.88 -7.16 -38.21
N GLU A 107 23.97 -8.12 -38.40
CA GLU A 107 22.65 -7.94 -39.02
C GLU A 107 21.55 -8.67 -38.21
N PRO A 108 20.92 -7.99 -37.23
CA PRO A 108 19.83 -8.56 -36.44
C PRO A 108 18.54 -8.77 -37.24
N HIS A 109 17.74 -9.76 -36.83
CA HIS A 109 16.35 -9.90 -37.30
C HIS A 109 15.48 -8.80 -36.68
N ILE A 110 15.45 -7.64 -37.34
CA ILE A 110 14.67 -6.48 -36.92
C ILE A 110 13.22 -6.63 -37.41
N VAL A 111 12.28 -6.79 -36.49
CA VAL A 111 10.83 -6.82 -36.77
C VAL A 111 10.18 -5.49 -36.39
N LEU A 112 10.62 -4.91 -35.27
CA LEU A 112 10.11 -3.64 -34.75
C LEU A 112 11.13 -2.50 -34.97
N PRO A 113 10.69 -1.24 -35.15
CA PRO A 113 11.63 -0.14 -35.34
C PRO A 113 12.35 0.23 -34.03
N GLU A 114 13.68 0.33 -34.07
CA GLU A 114 14.57 0.42 -32.88
C GLU A 114 14.66 1.80 -32.20
N HIS A 115 13.75 2.72 -32.51
CA HIS A 115 13.69 4.04 -31.90
C HIS A 115 13.20 4.02 -30.43
N LEU A 116 12.52 2.96 -30.01
CA LEU A 116 12.05 2.75 -28.64
C LEU A 116 12.86 1.61 -27.99
N ASN A 117 13.18 1.77 -26.71
CA ASN A 117 13.94 0.77 -25.97
C ASN A 117 13.17 -0.56 -25.83
N ASP A 118 11.85 -0.54 -25.64
CA ASP A 118 11.01 -1.74 -25.64
C ASP A 118 11.20 -2.57 -26.91
N ASN A 119 11.25 -1.89 -28.05
CA ASN A 119 11.38 -2.55 -29.35
C ASN A 119 12.78 -3.17 -29.52
N ARG A 120 13.82 -2.52 -28.97
CA ARG A 120 15.19 -3.08 -28.96
C ARG A 120 15.24 -4.36 -28.14
N ILE A 121 14.64 -4.36 -26.95
CA ILE A 121 14.55 -5.54 -26.10
C ILE A 121 13.80 -6.65 -26.84
N ILE A 122 12.63 -6.36 -27.41
CA ILE A 122 11.83 -7.36 -28.14
C ILE A 122 12.60 -7.92 -29.35
N ASN A 123 13.25 -7.08 -30.16
CA ASN A 123 14.07 -7.54 -31.28
C ASN A 123 15.22 -8.46 -30.82
N GLN A 124 15.85 -8.15 -29.68
CA GLN A 124 16.89 -9.00 -29.10
C GLN A 124 16.34 -10.38 -28.69
N LEU A 125 15.10 -10.44 -28.17
CA LEU A 125 14.43 -11.69 -27.83
C LEU A 125 14.04 -12.51 -29.06
N ILE A 126 13.63 -11.85 -30.15
CA ILE A 126 13.34 -12.51 -31.44
C ILE A 126 14.60 -13.20 -31.97
N ASP A 127 15.74 -12.50 -31.98
CA ASP A 127 17.01 -13.06 -32.41
C ASP A 127 17.47 -14.22 -31.49
N LEU A 128 17.31 -14.07 -30.17
CA LEU A 128 17.63 -15.15 -29.22
C LEU A 128 16.75 -16.38 -29.46
N HIS A 129 15.45 -16.19 -29.66
CA HIS A 129 14.51 -17.28 -29.94
C HIS A 129 14.82 -17.98 -31.26
N ALA A 130 15.26 -17.23 -32.28
CA ALA A 130 15.69 -17.81 -33.55
C ALA A 130 16.96 -18.67 -33.42
N ARG A 131 17.91 -18.29 -32.55
CA ARG A 131 19.16 -19.04 -32.31
C ARG A 131 18.96 -20.25 -31.41
N GLU A 132 18.11 -20.11 -30.39
CA GLU A 132 17.87 -21.14 -29.37
C GLU A 132 16.37 -21.51 -29.31
N PRO A 133 15.78 -22.07 -30.37
CA PRO A 133 14.33 -22.30 -30.46
C PRO A 133 13.79 -23.30 -29.44
N LYS A 134 14.68 -24.07 -28.80
CA LYS A 134 14.34 -25.03 -27.74
C LYS A 134 14.41 -24.43 -26.34
N LYS A 135 14.93 -23.22 -26.18
CA LYS A 135 15.04 -22.57 -24.87
C LYS A 135 13.77 -21.78 -24.59
N PRO A 136 13.05 -22.08 -23.50
CA PRO A 136 11.89 -21.28 -23.11
C PRO A 136 12.38 -19.89 -22.66
N VAL A 137 11.93 -18.86 -23.37
CA VAL A 137 12.24 -17.45 -23.09
C VAL A 137 10.94 -16.72 -22.78
N VAL A 138 10.92 -16.01 -21.66
CA VAL A 138 9.77 -15.22 -21.21
C VAL A 138 10.22 -13.80 -20.91
N LEU A 139 9.62 -12.82 -21.57
CA LEU A 139 9.76 -11.41 -21.22
C LEU A 139 8.91 -11.10 -19.98
N VAL A 140 9.51 -10.46 -18.98
CA VAL A 140 8.83 -10.05 -17.75
C VAL A 140 8.81 -8.54 -17.70
N THR A 141 7.61 -7.97 -17.77
CA THR A 141 7.41 -6.51 -17.80
C THR A 141 6.07 -6.15 -17.16
N LYS A 142 6.02 -4.97 -16.54
CA LYS A 142 4.79 -4.36 -16.01
C LYS A 142 3.98 -3.60 -17.07
N ASP A 143 4.55 -3.34 -18.25
CA ASP A 143 3.86 -2.60 -19.31
C ASP A 143 3.01 -3.55 -20.19
N ILE A 144 1.69 -3.34 -20.15
CA ILE A 144 0.71 -4.07 -20.97
C ILE A 144 1.05 -3.98 -22.47
N ASN A 145 1.43 -2.80 -22.97
CA ASN A 145 1.75 -2.60 -24.37
C ASN A 145 3.01 -3.37 -24.78
N MET A 146 4.02 -3.41 -23.91
CA MET A 146 5.22 -4.21 -24.16
C MET A 146 4.88 -5.71 -24.20
N ARG A 147 4.04 -6.20 -23.30
CA ARG A 147 3.54 -7.60 -23.33
C ARG A 147 2.78 -7.92 -24.61
N LEU A 148 1.89 -7.03 -25.05
CA LEU A 148 1.11 -7.22 -26.27
C LEU A 148 2.01 -7.25 -27.51
N LYS A 149 2.99 -6.34 -27.62
CA LYS A 149 3.97 -6.32 -28.72
C LYS A 149 4.80 -7.60 -28.74
N ALA A 150 5.32 -8.04 -27.59
CA ALA A 150 6.13 -9.26 -27.49
C ALA A 150 5.33 -10.49 -27.96
N ARG A 151 4.09 -10.65 -27.48
CA ARG A 151 3.20 -11.74 -27.91
C ARG A 151 2.88 -11.68 -29.40
N ALA A 152 2.64 -10.49 -29.95
CA ALA A 152 2.43 -10.31 -31.38
C ALA A 152 3.66 -10.70 -32.22
N CYS A 153 4.87 -10.60 -31.66
CA CYS A 153 6.12 -11.02 -32.28
C CYS A 153 6.49 -12.49 -31.98
N GLY A 154 5.62 -13.26 -31.34
CA GLY A 154 5.85 -14.67 -31.01
C GLY A 154 6.72 -14.89 -29.76
N ILE A 155 6.97 -13.86 -28.96
CA ILE A 155 7.72 -13.95 -27.70
C ILE A 155 6.73 -14.08 -26.54
N ALA A 156 6.92 -15.09 -25.68
CA ALA A 156 6.12 -15.23 -24.46
C ALA A 156 6.40 -14.03 -23.53
N ALA A 157 5.34 -13.49 -22.93
CA ALA A 157 5.46 -12.35 -22.03
C ALA A 157 4.49 -12.46 -20.85
N GLU A 158 5.00 -12.16 -19.66
CA GLU A 158 4.33 -12.26 -18.37
C GLU A 158 4.39 -10.92 -17.62
N ASP A 159 3.40 -10.71 -16.76
CA ASP A 159 3.43 -9.58 -15.82
C ASP A 159 4.38 -9.90 -14.66
N TYR A 160 5.03 -8.87 -14.12
CA TYR A 160 5.87 -9.05 -12.94
C TYR A 160 5.06 -8.87 -11.65
N SER A 161 4.74 -10.00 -11.02
CA SER A 161 3.98 -10.09 -9.77
C SER A 161 4.79 -10.84 -8.72
N THR A 162 5.67 -10.16 -7.99
CA THR A 162 6.39 -10.78 -6.85
C THR A 162 5.75 -10.55 -5.51
N ASP A 163 4.73 -9.70 -5.48
CA ASP A 163 4.04 -9.32 -4.24
C ASP A 163 2.67 -8.70 -4.58
N GLN A 164 2.02 -9.17 -5.65
CA GLN A 164 0.62 -8.84 -5.87
C GLN A 164 -0.16 -9.68 -4.86
N LEU A 165 -0.21 -9.17 -3.62
CA LEU A 165 -0.88 -9.84 -2.51
C LEU A 165 -2.36 -10.08 -2.82
N VAL A 166 -2.92 -9.25 -3.70
CA VAL A 166 -4.30 -9.35 -4.15
C VAL A 166 -4.36 -9.03 -5.64
N ASP A 167 -4.91 -9.96 -6.42
CA ASP A 167 -5.15 -9.79 -7.86
C ASP A 167 -6.29 -8.81 -8.15
N ASP A 168 -7.25 -8.72 -7.22
CA ASP A 168 -8.41 -7.84 -7.29
C ASP A 168 -8.62 -7.11 -5.95
N VAL A 169 -8.60 -5.78 -5.99
CA VAL A 169 -8.83 -4.90 -4.85
C VAL A 169 -10.17 -5.15 -4.18
N SER A 170 -11.16 -5.69 -4.90
CA SER A 170 -12.46 -6.07 -4.35
C SER A 170 -12.36 -7.16 -3.26
N LEU A 171 -11.26 -7.92 -3.25
CA LEU A 171 -11.00 -8.97 -2.25
C LEU A 171 -10.33 -8.43 -0.98
N LEU A 172 -9.96 -7.14 -0.94
CA LEU A 172 -9.44 -6.56 0.29
C LEU A 172 -10.52 -6.54 1.38
N PRO A 173 -10.15 -6.81 2.64
CA PRO A 173 -11.09 -6.72 3.75
C PRO A 173 -11.64 -5.30 3.85
N ASN A 174 -12.93 -5.16 4.12
CA ASN A 174 -13.54 -3.85 4.36
C ASN A 174 -13.35 -3.37 5.80
N GLY A 175 -12.89 -4.26 6.69
CA GLY A 175 -12.85 -4.00 8.12
C GLY A 175 -14.15 -4.33 8.85
N TYR A 176 -15.21 -4.67 8.14
CA TYR A 176 -16.49 -5.04 8.72
C TYR A 176 -17.28 -5.98 7.82
N HIS A 177 -18.23 -6.68 8.44
CA HIS A 177 -19.15 -7.63 7.83
C HIS A 177 -20.58 -7.18 8.11
N ASN A 178 -21.30 -6.82 7.04
CA ASN A 178 -22.73 -6.52 7.12
C ASN A 178 -23.54 -7.82 7.00
N MET A 179 -24.30 -8.14 8.03
CA MET A 179 -25.09 -9.36 8.12
C MET A 179 -26.58 -9.07 7.88
N THR A 180 -27.20 -9.81 6.96
CA THR A 180 -28.66 -9.85 6.86
C THR A 180 -29.24 -10.69 7.99
N GLY A 181 -30.32 -10.22 8.62
CA GLY A 181 -30.93 -10.86 9.79
C GLY A 181 -30.10 -10.67 11.06
N SER A 182 -30.30 -11.55 12.06
CA SER A 182 -29.52 -11.49 13.30
C SER A 182 -28.17 -12.17 13.11
N PHE A 183 -27.11 -11.61 13.70
CA PHE A 183 -25.85 -12.33 13.86
C PHE A 183 -26.03 -13.62 14.66
N TRP A 184 -26.90 -13.58 15.68
CA TRP A 184 -27.12 -14.68 16.61
C TRP A 184 -27.73 -15.93 15.98
N ASP A 185 -28.44 -15.78 14.85
CA ASP A 185 -28.99 -16.91 14.09
C ASP A 185 -27.90 -17.83 13.50
N ARG A 186 -26.66 -17.33 13.41
CA ARG A 186 -25.48 -18.05 12.90
C ARG A 186 -24.60 -18.63 14.02
N VAL A 187 -25.01 -18.50 15.27
CA VAL A 187 -24.23 -18.91 16.45
C VAL A 187 -24.81 -20.19 17.05
N SER A 188 -24.00 -21.26 17.12
CA SER A 188 -24.40 -22.56 17.67
C SER A 188 -24.31 -22.58 19.20
N LYS A 189 -23.31 -21.88 19.74
CA LYS A 189 -23.06 -21.76 21.17
C LYS A 189 -22.51 -20.36 21.47
N VAL A 190 -23.00 -19.75 22.56
CA VAL A 190 -22.49 -18.48 23.06
C VAL A 190 -22.23 -18.56 24.56
N GLU A 191 -21.07 -18.06 24.97
CA GLU A 191 -20.73 -17.79 26.37
C GLU A 191 -20.52 -16.29 26.53
N THR A 192 -21.38 -15.64 27.32
CA THR A 192 -21.33 -14.19 27.54
C THR A 192 -20.72 -13.90 28.90
N ARG A 193 -19.76 -12.97 28.95
CA ARG A 193 -19.19 -12.46 30.19
C ARG A 193 -19.19 -10.93 30.20
N GLN A 194 -19.33 -10.35 31.37
CA GLN A 194 -19.13 -8.92 31.58
C GLN A 194 -17.82 -8.69 32.30
N ASP A 195 -16.98 -7.82 31.75
CA ASP A 195 -15.71 -7.45 32.34
C ASP A 195 -15.48 -5.94 32.19
N HIS A 196 -15.13 -5.27 33.30
CA HIS A 196 -14.92 -3.81 33.35
C HIS A 196 -16.01 -2.96 32.68
N GLY A 197 -17.28 -3.37 32.81
CA GLY A 197 -18.43 -2.66 32.21
C GLY A 197 -18.58 -2.87 30.70
N ARG A 198 -17.83 -3.81 30.12
CA ARG A 198 -17.93 -4.25 28.72
C ARG A 198 -18.52 -5.65 28.65
N THR A 199 -19.33 -5.90 27.63
CA THR A 199 -19.89 -7.22 27.37
C THR A 199 -19.04 -7.93 26.32
N TRP A 200 -18.69 -9.18 26.61
CA TRP A 200 -17.89 -10.03 25.74
C TRP A 200 -18.65 -11.30 25.43
N HIS A 201 -18.58 -11.74 24.19
CA HIS A 201 -19.19 -12.98 23.72
C HIS A 201 -18.11 -13.87 23.13
N GLN A 202 -17.99 -15.07 23.69
CA GLN A 202 -17.28 -16.16 23.04
C GLN A 202 -18.31 -16.99 22.29
N VAL A 203 -18.27 -16.93 20.96
CA VAL A 203 -19.26 -17.57 20.09
C VAL A 203 -18.63 -18.68 19.29
N GLN A 204 -19.37 -19.77 19.10
CA GLN A 204 -19.07 -20.84 18.16
C GLN A 204 -20.09 -20.76 17.03
N LEU A 205 -19.63 -20.81 15.79
CA LEU A 205 -20.49 -20.56 14.63
C LEU A 205 -21.13 -21.87 14.12
N ILE A 206 -22.28 -21.76 13.46
CA ILE A 206 -22.98 -22.91 12.83
C ILE A 206 -22.37 -23.21 11.45
N ASP A 207 -22.01 -22.17 10.72
CA ASP A 207 -21.43 -22.22 9.37
C ASP A 207 -20.03 -21.58 9.37
N ASN A 208 -19.21 -21.91 8.36
CA ASN A 208 -18.00 -21.14 8.08
C ASN A 208 -18.42 -19.70 7.74
N LEU A 209 -18.01 -18.73 8.57
CA LEU A 209 -18.09 -17.32 8.19
C LEU A 209 -17.30 -17.09 6.89
N PRO A 210 -17.57 -16.00 6.15
CA PRO A 210 -16.58 -15.41 5.26
C PRO A 210 -15.23 -15.30 5.99
N ALA A 211 -14.10 -15.31 5.27
CA ALA A 211 -12.79 -15.14 5.90
C ALA A 211 -12.81 -13.87 6.78
N VAL A 212 -12.82 -14.06 8.10
CA VAL A 212 -12.81 -12.99 9.11
C VAL A 212 -11.40 -12.81 9.63
N HIS A 213 -11.08 -11.57 9.95
CA HIS A 213 -9.80 -11.17 10.52
C HIS A 213 -10.00 -10.52 11.90
N ILE A 214 -8.95 -10.59 12.73
CA ILE A 214 -8.94 -9.88 14.01
C ILE A 214 -9.16 -8.38 13.77
N ASN A 215 -9.83 -7.73 14.71
CA ASN A 215 -10.19 -6.32 14.67
C ASN A 215 -11.16 -5.91 13.55
N GLU A 216 -11.77 -6.86 12.83
CA GLU A 216 -12.95 -6.58 12.01
C GLU A 216 -14.22 -6.48 12.86
N PHE A 217 -15.22 -5.77 12.33
CA PHE A 217 -16.50 -5.57 12.98
C PHE A 217 -17.60 -6.43 12.34
N ILE A 218 -18.58 -6.84 13.13
CA ILE A 218 -19.80 -7.47 12.68
C ILE A 218 -20.93 -6.49 12.95
N ILE A 219 -21.72 -6.18 11.92
CA ILE A 219 -22.88 -5.30 12.01
C ILE A 219 -24.08 -6.10 11.50
N ASP A 220 -25.18 -6.13 12.26
CA ASP A 220 -26.41 -6.78 11.83
C ASP A 220 -27.59 -5.79 11.71
N GLU A 221 -28.68 -6.24 11.10
CA GLU A 221 -29.87 -5.41 10.88
C GLU A 221 -30.69 -5.13 12.17
N GLN A 222 -30.35 -5.81 13.27
CA GLN A 222 -31.01 -5.64 14.57
C GLN A 222 -30.24 -4.67 15.50
N GLY A 223 -29.12 -4.11 15.02
CA GLY A 223 -28.31 -3.14 15.75
C GLY A 223 -27.22 -3.75 16.62
N PHE A 224 -26.92 -5.03 16.47
CA PHE A 224 -25.73 -5.64 17.06
C PHE A 224 -24.48 -5.12 16.35
N VAL A 225 -23.49 -4.74 17.15
CA VAL A 225 -22.18 -4.33 16.67
C VAL A 225 -21.12 -5.04 17.49
N GLY A 226 -20.49 -6.05 16.90
CA GLY A 226 -19.45 -6.83 17.54
C GLY A 226 -18.07 -6.48 17.00
N TRP A 227 -17.08 -6.26 17.85
CA TRP A 227 -15.68 -6.12 17.45
C TRP A 227 -14.93 -7.43 17.71
N ILE A 228 -14.42 -8.08 16.66
CA ILE A 228 -13.68 -9.35 16.78
C ILE A 228 -12.32 -9.07 17.42
N LYS A 229 -12.05 -9.66 18.58
CA LYS A 229 -10.79 -9.46 19.32
C LYS A 229 -9.88 -10.69 19.29
N GLU A 230 -10.44 -11.90 19.15
CA GLU A 230 -9.66 -13.13 19.00
C GLU A 230 -10.39 -14.11 18.09
N ILE A 231 -9.63 -14.94 17.37
CA ILE A 231 -10.11 -15.97 16.45
C ILE A 231 -9.38 -17.28 16.79
N GLU A 232 -10.12 -18.33 17.14
CA GLU A 232 -9.60 -19.67 17.44
C GLU A 232 -10.42 -20.73 16.71
N GLU A 233 -9.91 -21.28 15.61
CA GLU A 233 -10.62 -22.29 14.79
C GLU A 233 -12.04 -21.88 14.41
N ASP A 234 -13.06 -22.37 15.14
CA ASP A 234 -14.48 -22.11 14.94
C ASP A 234 -15.10 -21.14 15.99
N LYS A 235 -14.24 -20.55 16.83
CA LYS A 235 -14.63 -19.64 17.91
C LYS A 235 -14.14 -18.22 17.66
N LEU A 236 -15.00 -17.27 18.00
CA LEU A 236 -14.66 -15.85 18.03
C LEU A 236 -14.85 -15.30 19.43
N LEU A 237 -13.89 -14.48 19.88
CA LEU A 237 -14.11 -13.58 21.01
C LEU A 237 -14.50 -12.21 20.47
N ILE A 238 -15.70 -11.76 20.82
CA ILE A 238 -16.31 -10.54 20.32
C ILE A 238 -16.59 -9.59 21.49
N LEU A 239 -16.18 -8.34 21.35
CA LEU A 239 -16.58 -7.24 22.23
C LEU A 239 -17.89 -6.64 21.69
N ASP A 240 -18.95 -6.62 22.50
CA ASP A 240 -20.22 -5.98 22.14
C ASP A 240 -20.12 -4.47 22.37
N LEU A 241 -20.35 -3.70 21.32
CA LEU A 241 -20.28 -2.25 21.33
C LEU A 241 -21.65 -1.58 21.33
N HIS A 242 -22.70 -2.28 20.86
CA HIS A 242 -24.01 -1.75 20.49
C HIS A 242 -23.97 -0.54 19.53
N GLN A 243 -24.92 -0.47 18.59
CA GLN A 243 -24.91 0.60 17.59
C GLN A 243 -25.16 2.01 18.17
N GLU A 244 -26.11 2.13 19.10
CA GLU A 244 -26.56 3.44 19.59
C GLU A 244 -25.46 4.24 20.34
N PRO A 245 -24.69 3.66 21.28
CA PRO A 245 -23.57 4.37 21.91
C PRO A 245 -22.49 4.82 20.92
N LEU A 246 -22.20 4.01 19.90
CA LEU A 246 -21.20 4.34 18.88
C LEU A 246 -21.61 5.58 18.07
N LEU A 247 -22.89 5.69 17.70
CA LEU A 247 -23.38 6.85 16.95
C LEU A 247 -23.41 8.15 17.77
N HIS A 248 -23.42 8.06 19.11
CA HIS A 248 -23.41 9.21 20.01
C HIS A 248 -22.01 9.65 20.46
N GLN A 249 -20.96 8.93 20.05
CA GLN A 249 -19.60 9.30 20.41
C GLN A 249 -19.19 10.62 19.73
N GLU A 250 -18.19 11.27 20.31
CA GLU A 250 -17.71 12.57 19.86
C GLU A 250 -16.20 12.67 20.05
N ALA A 251 -15.52 13.31 19.12
CA ALA A 251 -14.13 13.73 19.30
C ALA A 251 -13.99 15.15 18.76
N TRP A 252 -13.48 16.06 19.58
CA TRP A 252 -13.30 17.46 19.19
C TRP A 252 -14.52 18.07 18.47
N GLY A 253 -15.72 17.90 19.05
CA GLY A 253 -16.98 18.40 18.46
C GLY A 253 -17.54 17.58 17.30
N LEU A 254 -16.75 16.68 16.70
CA LEU A 254 -17.17 15.86 15.57
C LEU A 254 -17.96 14.64 16.04
N LYS A 255 -19.17 14.46 15.49
CA LYS A 255 -19.99 13.25 15.63
C LYS A 255 -19.99 12.45 14.33
N PRO A 256 -19.96 11.11 14.40
CA PRO A 256 -20.07 10.27 13.21
C PRO A 256 -21.46 10.40 12.59
N ARG A 257 -21.56 10.34 11.26
CA ARG A 257 -22.84 10.44 10.53
C ARG A 257 -23.50 9.09 10.26
N ASP A 258 -22.70 8.05 10.21
CA ASP A 258 -23.13 6.68 9.96
C ASP A 258 -22.33 5.69 10.83
N ILE A 259 -22.73 4.43 10.77
CA ILE A 259 -22.10 3.37 11.55
C ILE A 259 -20.62 3.20 11.18
N TYR A 260 -20.22 3.33 9.91
CA TYR A 260 -18.84 3.11 9.47
C TYR A 260 -17.90 4.21 9.97
N GLN A 261 -18.34 5.47 9.95
CA GLN A 261 -17.64 6.57 10.59
C GLN A 261 -17.56 6.37 12.10
N SER A 262 -18.60 5.79 12.71
CA SER A 262 -18.57 5.51 14.14
C SER A 262 -17.58 4.40 14.49
N LEU A 263 -17.49 3.33 13.71
CA LEU A 263 -16.47 2.30 13.88
C LEU A 263 -15.06 2.88 13.72
N ALA A 264 -14.86 3.73 12.70
CA ALA A 264 -13.58 4.37 12.46
C ALA A 264 -13.17 5.29 13.61
N LEU A 265 -14.07 6.13 14.08
CA LEU A 265 -13.79 7.03 15.19
C LEU A 265 -13.57 6.27 16.51
N TYR A 266 -14.29 5.17 16.75
CA TYR A 266 -14.06 4.30 17.89
C TYR A 266 -12.64 3.69 17.87
N ALA A 267 -12.23 3.12 16.74
CA ALA A 267 -10.89 2.56 16.55
C ALA A 267 -9.77 3.63 16.62
N LEU A 268 -10.02 4.83 16.10
CA LEU A 268 -9.09 5.95 16.19
C LEU A 268 -8.82 6.37 17.64
N LEU A 269 -9.86 6.36 18.49
CA LEU A 269 -9.77 6.74 19.90
C LEU A 269 -9.27 5.62 20.81
N ASP A 270 -9.36 4.36 20.37
CA ASP A 270 -8.91 3.20 21.17
C ASP A 270 -7.39 3.25 21.44
N PRO A 271 -6.95 3.23 22.69
CA PRO A 271 -5.53 3.38 23.04
C PRO A 271 -4.65 2.17 22.71
N ASP A 272 -5.25 0.99 22.55
CA ASP A 272 -4.55 -0.27 22.29
C ASP A 272 -4.35 -0.49 20.78
N ILE A 273 -5.02 0.31 19.94
CA ILE A 273 -4.82 0.30 18.49
C ILE A 273 -3.71 1.27 18.11
N HIS A 274 -2.61 0.74 17.59
CA HIS A 274 -1.41 1.49 17.22
C HIS A 274 -1.37 1.86 15.73
N LEU A 275 -2.11 1.16 14.88
CA LEU A 275 -2.24 1.43 13.46
C LEU A 275 -3.71 1.47 13.07
N VAL A 276 -4.15 2.55 12.44
CA VAL A 276 -5.49 2.66 11.85
C VAL A 276 -5.34 2.97 10.37
N ASN A 277 -5.91 2.14 9.51
CA ASN A 277 -5.91 2.35 8.06
C ASN A 277 -7.33 2.64 7.58
N LEU A 278 -7.60 3.87 7.15
CA LEU A 278 -8.89 4.30 6.62
C LEU A 278 -8.83 4.44 5.11
N SER A 279 -9.61 3.63 4.40
CA SER A 279 -9.84 3.75 2.96
C SER A 279 -11.26 4.27 2.69
N GLY A 280 -11.54 4.68 1.46
CA GLY A 280 -12.88 5.08 1.03
C GLY A 280 -12.86 6.23 0.03
N ALA A 281 -14.00 6.50 -0.60
CA ALA A 281 -14.13 7.53 -1.62
C ALA A 281 -13.89 8.96 -1.09
N ALA A 282 -13.75 9.93 -1.98
CA ALA A 282 -13.58 11.32 -1.60
C ALA A 282 -14.84 11.86 -0.91
N GLY A 283 -14.72 12.28 0.36
CA GLY A 283 -15.87 12.82 1.13
C GLY A 283 -16.45 11.88 2.17
N SER A 284 -15.98 10.64 2.21
CA SER A 284 -16.29 9.65 3.25
C SER A 284 -15.92 10.06 4.68
N GLY A 285 -15.17 11.14 4.88
CA GLY A 285 -14.82 11.67 6.20
C GLY A 285 -13.48 11.20 6.77
N LYS A 286 -12.65 10.48 6.00
CA LYS A 286 -11.33 9.98 6.43
C LYS A 286 -10.48 11.03 7.17
N THR A 287 -10.20 12.15 6.51
CA THR A 287 -9.29 13.19 7.02
C THR A 287 -9.89 13.93 8.22
N ILE A 288 -11.17 14.30 8.17
CA ILE A 288 -11.84 15.01 9.27
C ILE A 288 -11.94 14.16 10.53
N LEU A 289 -12.29 12.86 10.41
CA LEU A 289 -12.33 11.92 11.54
C LEU A 289 -10.95 11.76 12.19
N ALA A 290 -9.93 11.54 11.36
CA ALA A 290 -8.56 11.37 11.83
C ALA A 290 -8.00 12.63 12.51
N LEU A 291 -8.27 13.82 11.96
CA LEU A 291 -7.87 15.09 12.56
C LEU A 291 -8.59 15.34 13.89
N ALA A 292 -9.91 15.16 13.95
CA ALA A 292 -10.69 15.33 15.16
C ALA A 292 -10.19 14.40 16.28
N ALA A 293 -10.02 13.11 15.99
CA ALA A 293 -9.48 12.14 16.93
C ALA A 293 -8.03 12.47 17.34
N ALA A 294 -7.23 13.04 16.44
CA ALA A 294 -5.86 13.42 16.75
C ALA A 294 -5.76 14.64 17.67
N ILE A 295 -6.60 15.64 17.44
CA ILE A 295 -6.68 16.85 18.28
C ILE A 295 -7.23 16.47 19.66
N GLU A 296 -8.31 15.68 19.72
CA GLU A 296 -8.86 15.14 20.96
C GLU A 296 -7.79 14.41 21.79
N GLN A 297 -7.01 13.53 21.13
CA GLN A 297 -5.97 12.75 21.81
C GLN A 297 -4.73 13.55 22.21
N THR A 298 -4.52 14.72 21.62
CA THR A 298 -3.35 15.57 21.89
C THR A 298 -3.68 16.68 22.89
N MET A 299 -4.85 17.31 22.74
CA MET A 299 -5.24 18.50 23.50
C MET A 299 -6.06 18.16 24.74
N VAL A 300 -7.03 17.25 24.60
CA VAL A 300 -7.99 16.94 25.67
C VAL A 300 -7.44 15.82 26.54
N SER A 301 -7.26 14.62 25.98
CA SER A 301 -6.76 13.46 26.75
C SER A 301 -5.24 13.46 26.95
N LYS A 302 -4.49 14.32 26.25
CA LYS A 302 -3.03 14.48 26.37
C LYS A 302 -2.24 13.17 26.25
N ARG A 303 -2.76 12.21 25.47
CA ARG A 303 -2.15 10.91 25.20
C ARG A 303 -0.91 11.05 24.34
N TYR A 304 -0.95 11.94 23.35
CA TYR A 304 0.18 12.24 22.49
C TYR A 304 0.69 13.65 22.74
N ARG A 305 2.00 13.84 22.55
CA ARG A 305 2.64 15.16 22.74
C ARG A 305 2.50 16.06 21.52
N ARG A 306 2.26 15.48 20.35
CA ARG A 306 2.19 16.18 19.06
C ARG A 306 1.52 15.34 18.00
N ILE A 307 1.02 16.04 16.99
CA ILE A 307 0.50 15.47 15.75
C ILE A 307 1.55 15.71 14.67
N ILE A 308 1.90 14.68 13.90
CA ILE A 308 2.78 14.79 12.74
C ILE A 308 1.94 14.45 11.52
N ALA A 309 1.68 15.43 10.66
CA ALA A 309 0.94 15.22 9.41
C ALA A 309 1.90 15.18 8.23
N THR A 310 1.72 14.20 7.36
CA THR A 310 2.43 14.06 6.10
C THR A 310 1.46 13.63 5.02
N ARG A 311 1.69 14.07 3.78
CA ARG A 311 0.87 13.73 2.62
C ARG A 311 1.81 13.30 1.50
N SER A 312 1.45 12.23 0.78
CA SER A 312 2.21 11.82 -0.40
C SER A 312 1.93 12.77 -1.55
N VAL A 313 2.98 13.38 -2.10
CA VAL A 313 2.85 14.33 -3.21
C VAL A 313 3.58 13.81 -4.44
N GLN A 314 2.81 13.45 -5.47
CA GLN A 314 3.35 13.20 -6.81
C GLN A 314 4.17 14.40 -7.34
N GLY A 315 5.36 14.14 -7.87
CA GLY A 315 6.18 15.12 -8.60
C GLY A 315 6.85 16.22 -7.76
N LEU A 316 6.31 16.59 -6.61
CA LEU A 316 6.77 17.73 -5.80
C LEU A 316 7.57 17.38 -4.56
N ASP A 317 7.62 16.12 -4.09
CA ASP A 317 8.47 15.76 -2.94
C ASP A 317 9.96 16.13 -3.15
N GLN A 318 10.38 16.24 -4.41
CA GLN A 318 11.70 16.70 -4.80
C GLN A 318 11.75 18.22 -4.94
N GLU A 319 10.78 18.84 -5.62
CA GLU A 319 10.72 20.29 -5.78
C GLU A 319 10.50 21.02 -4.45
N ILE A 320 9.76 20.46 -3.49
CA ILE A 320 9.65 20.97 -2.11
C ILE A 320 11.04 21.11 -1.49
N GLY A 321 11.96 20.17 -1.72
CA GLY A 321 13.36 20.31 -1.30
C GLY A 321 14.06 21.53 -1.91
N PHE A 322 13.75 21.85 -3.18
CA PHE A 322 14.36 22.93 -3.98
C PHE A 322 13.63 24.28 -3.95
N LEU A 323 12.36 24.33 -3.52
CA LEU A 323 11.60 25.56 -3.38
C LEU A 323 12.32 26.44 -2.35
N PRO A 324 12.58 27.73 -2.61
CA PRO A 324 13.12 28.62 -1.59
C PRO A 324 12.07 28.83 -0.49
N GLY A 325 12.49 28.83 0.78
CA GLY A 325 11.58 29.05 1.92
C GLY A 325 11.77 28.04 3.06
N THR A 326 10.96 28.19 4.11
CA THR A 326 10.90 27.26 5.26
C THR A 326 10.14 25.98 4.93
N GLU A 327 10.30 24.91 5.73
CA GLU A 327 9.51 23.67 5.56
C GLU A 327 8.01 23.96 5.60
N ALA A 328 7.56 24.91 6.42
CA ALA A 328 6.16 25.30 6.52
C ALA A 328 5.64 25.99 5.26
N GLU A 329 6.38 26.97 4.70
CA GLU A 329 6.01 27.69 3.46
C GLU A 329 5.90 26.73 2.27
N LYS A 330 6.79 25.73 2.19
CA LYS A 330 6.75 24.73 1.11
C LYS A 330 5.57 23.76 1.24
N MET A 331 5.07 23.58 2.46
CA MET A 331 3.92 22.75 2.76
C MET A 331 2.60 23.53 2.72
N GLU A 332 2.63 24.86 2.51
CA GLU A 332 1.46 25.74 2.51
C GLU A 332 0.31 25.27 1.58
N PRO A 333 0.55 24.80 0.35
CA PRO A 333 -0.53 24.28 -0.50
C PRO A 333 -1.23 23.04 0.10
N TRP A 334 -0.54 22.32 0.97
CA TRP A 334 -1.03 21.12 1.66
C TRP A 334 -1.73 21.46 2.98
N LEU A 335 -1.41 22.62 3.57
CA LEU A 335 -2.14 23.16 4.71
C LEU A 335 -3.60 23.40 4.34
N GLY A 336 -3.88 23.88 3.13
CA GLY A 336 -5.25 24.19 2.68
C GLY A 336 -6.25 23.07 2.97
N ALA A 337 -5.96 21.84 2.57
CA ALA A 337 -6.86 20.72 2.82
C ALA A 337 -7.08 20.42 4.33
N ILE A 338 -6.05 20.62 5.17
CA ILE A 338 -6.18 20.44 6.61
C ILE A 338 -6.92 21.62 7.24
N THR A 339 -6.62 22.85 6.83
CA THR A 339 -7.33 24.07 7.21
C THR A 339 -8.81 23.97 6.86
N ASP A 340 -9.18 23.51 5.66
CA ASP A 340 -10.57 23.30 5.24
C ASP A 340 -11.31 22.32 6.18
N ASN A 341 -10.62 21.25 6.60
CA ASN A 341 -11.19 20.31 7.57
C ASN A 341 -11.30 20.93 8.97
N LEU A 342 -10.37 21.78 9.38
CA LEU A 342 -10.47 22.52 10.64
C LEU A 342 -11.61 23.55 10.60
N GLU A 343 -11.78 24.27 9.49
CA GLU A 343 -12.91 25.17 9.28
C GLU A 343 -14.23 24.40 9.33
N ALA A 344 -14.30 23.22 8.72
CA ALA A 344 -15.48 22.36 8.78
C ALA A 344 -15.81 21.89 10.21
N LEU A 345 -14.79 21.64 11.05
CA LEU A 345 -14.99 21.29 12.47
C LEU A 345 -15.49 22.46 13.32
N HIS A 346 -15.21 23.70 12.90
CA HIS A 346 -15.50 24.93 13.64
C HIS A 346 -16.47 25.86 12.90
N MET A 347 -17.26 25.31 11.97
CA MET A 347 -18.17 26.08 11.12
C MET A 347 -19.28 26.77 11.93
N ASP A 348 -19.69 26.15 13.04
CA ASP A 348 -20.76 26.66 13.91
C ASP A 348 -20.24 27.59 15.04
N ASP A 349 -18.92 27.82 15.12
CA ASP A 349 -18.33 28.72 16.10
C ASP A 349 -18.61 30.20 15.75
N GLU A 350 -18.68 31.08 16.77
CA GLU A 350 -18.89 32.52 16.56
C GLU A 350 -17.84 33.16 15.63
N SER A 351 -16.63 32.60 15.62
CA SER A 351 -15.57 32.98 14.69
C SER A 351 -14.78 31.75 14.26
N THR A 352 -15.19 31.11 13.16
CA THR A 352 -14.49 29.97 12.55
C THR A 352 -13.00 30.27 12.32
N HIS A 353 -12.67 31.43 11.74
CA HIS A 353 -11.28 31.83 11.50
C HIS A 353 -10.49 31.95 12.81
N GLY A 354 -11.08 32.53 13.86
CA GLY A 354 -10.43 32.65 15.17
C GLY A 354 -10.16 31.29 15.83
N SER A 355 -11.09 30.35 15.70
CA SER A 355 -10.93 28.98 16.20
C SER A 355 -9.84 28.21 15.46
N VAL A 356 -9.78 28.35 14.13
CA VAL A 356 -8.73 27.73 13.30
C VAL A 356 -7.34 28.31 13.63
N ASP A 357 -7.22 29.64 13.75
CA ASP A 357 -5.97 30.29 14.17
C ASP A 357 -5.53 29.84 15.57
N TYR A 358 -6.48 29.69 16.49
CA TYR A 358 -6.22 29.14 17.82
C TYR A 358 -5.66 27.72 17.73
N ILE A 359 -6.26 26.86 16.90
CA ILE A 359 -5.80 25.49 16.72
C ILE A 359 -4.39 25.45 16.13
N LEU A 360 -4.16 26.17 15.04
CA LEU A 360 -2.85 26.22 14.38
C LEU A 360 -1.76 26.78 15.30
N SER A 361 -2.10 27.63 16.26
CA SER A 361 -1.15 28.19 17.23
C SER A 361 -0.97 27.38 18.51
N LYS A 362 -1.98 26.62 18.96
CA LYS A 362 -1.97 25.90 20.24
C LYS A 362 -1.80 24.40 20.12
N VAL A 363 -2.31 23.80 19.04
CA VAL A 363 -2.14 22.38 18.79
C VAL A 363 -0.72 22.16 18.29
N PRO A 364 0.07 21.26 18.89
CA PRO A 364 1.41 20.92 18.42
C PRO A 364 1.34 20.06 17.13
N LEU A 365 0.74 20.61 16.08
CA LEU A 365 0.60 20.02 14.75
C LEU A 365 1.82 20.37 13.90
N GLN A 366 2.54 19.35 13.45
CA GLN A 366 3.77 19.47 12.67
C GLN A 366 3.57 18.87 11.29
N PHE A 367 3.69 19.70 10.26
CA PHE A 367 3.72 19.24 8.89
C PHE A 367 5.14 18.80 8.53
N LYS A 368 5.28 17.59 8.02
CA LYS A 368 6.58 17.03 7.62
C LYS A 368 6.45 16.39 6.26
N SER A 369 7.46 16.61 5.41
CA SER A 369 7.59 15.82 4.18
C SER A 369 8.09 14.41 4.47
N LEU A 370 7.80 13.48 3.56
CA LEU A 370 8.24 12.08 3.67
C LEU A 370 9.76 11.94 3.81
N ASN A 371 10.53 12.79 3.12
CA ASN A 371 11.99 12.79 3.18
C ASN A 371 12.53 13.12 4.59
N TYR A 372 11.83 13.97 5.34
CA TYR A 372 12.24 14.40 6.69
C TYR A 372 11.90 13.37 7.77
N ILE A 373 10.98 12.46 7.48
CA ILE A 373 10.57 11.36 8.36
C ILE A 373 11.62 10.24 8.35
N ARG A 374 12.32 10.04 7.23
CA ARG A 374 13.32 8.98 7.05
C ARG A 374 14.48 9.12 8.05
N GLY A 375 14.87 8.01 8.67
CA GLY A 375 16.00 7.95 9.60
C GLY A 375 15.74 8.54 10.99
N ARG A 376 14.53 9.02 11.29
CA ARG A 376 14.14 9.51 12.63
C ARG A 376 13.41 8.43 13.43
N SER A 377 13.03 8.74 14.66
CA SER A 377 12.07 7.97 15.46
C SER A 377 11.17 8.95 16.20
N PHE A 378 9.86 8.75 16.13
CA PHE A 378 8.87 9.65 16.71
C PHE A 378 8.16 8.94 17.86
N GLN A 379 8.55 9.29 19.08
CA GLN A 379 7.97 8.77 20.33
C GLN A 379 6.79 9.65 20.75
N GLN A 380 5.76 9.05 21.35
CA GLN A 380 4.58 9.76 21.89
C GLN A 380 3.94 10.72 20.89
N SER A 381 3.87 10.32 19.63
CA SER A 381 3.34 11.10 18.52
C SER A 381 2.14 10.39 17.88
N LEU A 382 1.15 11.16 17.46
CA LEU A 382 0.15 10.68 16.51
C LEU A 382 0.60 11.09 15.11
N ILE A 383 0.79 10.11 14.22
CA ILE A 383 1.31 10.32 12.87
C ILE A 383 0.16 10.11 11.87
N LEU A 384 -0.23 11.17 11.17
CA LEU A 384 -1.22 11.14 10.09
C LEU A 384 -0.49 11.08 8.74
N ILE A 385 -0.82 10.08 7.93
CA ILE A 385 -0.29 9.90 6.58
C ILE A 385 -1.47 9.93 5.63
N ASP A 386 -1.57 10.97 4.83
CA ASP A 386 -2.65 11.14 3.85
C ASP A 386 -2.18 10.79 2.42
N GLU A 387 -3.13 10.44 1.55
CA GLU A 387 -2.88 9.94 0.19
C GLU A 387 -1.97 8.70 0.14
N CYS A 388 -2.20 7.74 1.03
CA CYS A 388 -1.38 6.54 1.16
C CYS A 388 -1.39 5.65 -0.09
N GLN A 389 -2.41 5.74 -0.95
CA GLN A 389 -2.46 5.01 -2.22
C GLN A 389 -1.35 5.42 -3.20
N ASN A 390 -0.80 6.63 -3.02
CA ASN A 390 0.27 7.15 -3.87
C ASN A 390 1.67 6.75 -3.37
N LEU A 391 1.77 6.00 -2.27
CA LEU A 391 3.02 5.48 -1.72
C LEU A 391 3.32 4.09 -2.28
N THR A 392 4.59 3.77 -2.49
CA THR A 392 5.02 2.37 -2.71
C THR A 392 5.02 1.58 -1.39
N PRO A 393 4.96 0.24 -1.43
CA PRO A 393 5.11 -0.60 -0.22
C PRO A 393 6.39 -0.29 0.57
N HIS A 394 7.50 -0.01 -0.11
CA HIS A 394 8.76 0.36 0.53
C HIS A 394 8.69 1.72 1.25
N GLN A 395 8.04 2.71 0.64
CA GLN A 395 7.82 4.02 1.28
C GLN A 395 6.91 3.89 2.51
N MET A 396 5.80 3.15 2.38
CA MET A 396 4.88 2.87 3.49
C MET A 396 5.63 2.25 4.67
N LYS A 397 6.40 1.19 4.43
CA LYS A 397 7.25 0.54 5.43
C LYS A 397 8.26 1.51 6.06
N THR A 398 8.87 2.37 5.25
CA THR A 398 9.85 3.36 5.73
C THR A 398 9.23 4.33 6.73
N ILE A 399 7.98 4.75 6.52
CA ILE A 399 7.27 5.71 7.39
C ILE A 399 6.76 5.02 8.66
N ILE A 400 6.06 3.89 8.54
CA ILE A 400 5.46 3.20 9.69
C ILE A 400 6.54 2.77 10.70
N THR A 401 7.70 2.31 10.22
CA THR A 401 8.82 1.93 11.09
C THR A 401 9.46 3.10 11.86
N ARG A 402 8.99 4.34 11.65
CA ARG A 402 9.41 5.52 12.44
C ARG A 402 8.58 5.74 13.69
N ALA A 403 7.41 5.09 13.79
CA ALA A 403 6.58 5.15 14.97
C ALA A 403 7.32 4.50 16.15
N GLY A 404 7.61 5.32 17.16
CA GLY A 404 8.23 4.93 18.40
C GLY A 404 7.24 4.44 19.45
N ALA A 405 7.72 4.19 20.66
CA ALA A 405 6.88 3.82 21.79
C ALA A 405 5.86 4.94 22.11
N GLY A 406 4.64 4.51 22.43
CA GLY A 406 3.52 5.41 22.74
C GLY A 406 3.02 6.22 21.54
N SER A 407 3.36 5.82 20.32
CA SER A 407 2.87 6.48 19.10
C SER A 407 1.76 5.66 18.43
N LYS A 408 0.90 6.37 17.69
CA LYS A 408 -0.15 5.81 16.84
C LYS A 408 0.05 6.33 15.41
N VAL A 409 -0.14 5.46 14.42
CA VAL A 409 -0.10 5.81 13.00
C VAL A 409 -1.50 5.68 12.43
N VAL A 410 -1.93 6.71 11.69
CA VAL A 410 -3.18 6.69 10.94
C VAL A 410 -2.85 6.90 9.46
N CYS A 411 -3.17 5.90 8.66
CA CYS A 411 -3.02 5.90 7.21
C CYS A 411 -4.38 6.19 6.57
N LEU A 412 -4.43 7.15 5.65
CA LEU A 412 -5.63 7.56 4.94
C LEU A 412 -5.37 7.44 3.44
N GLY A 413 -6.35 6.96 2.68
CA GLY A 413 -6.25 7.01 1.23
C GLY A 413 -7.49 6.53 0.48
N ASN A 414 -7.40 6.56 -0.85
CA ASN A 414 -8.47 6.12 -1.75
C ASN A 414 -7.87 5.35 -2.94
N LEU A 415 -8.07 4.03 -2.98
CA LEU A 415 -7.51 3.18 -4.03
C LEU A 415 -8.07 3.48 -5.44
N ALA A 416 -9.21 4.17 -5.54
CA ALA A 416 -9.76 4.62 -6.82
C ALA A 416 -9.11 5.91 -7.35
N GLN A 417 -8.30 6.60 -6.52
CA GLN A 417 -7.64 7.88 -6.86
C GLN A 417 -6.12 7.74 -6.75
N ILE A 418 -5.54 6.94 -7.64
CA ILE A 418 -4.08 6.81 -7.74
C ILE A 418 -3.59 7.80 -8.78
N ASP A 419 -2.85 8.78 -8.32
CA ASP A 419 -2.35 9.86 -9.16
C ASP A 419 -1.08 9.43 -9.90
N THR A 420 -0.42 8.35 -9.47
CA THR A 420 0.88 7.95 -10.00
C THR A 420 0.83 6.92 -11.12
N PRO A 421 1.51 7.17 -12.26
CA PRO A 421 1.45 6.27 -13.41
C PRO A 421 2.20 4.95 -13.19
N TYR A 422 3.01 4.86 -12.12
CA TYR A 422 3.84 3.70 -11.80
C TYR A 422 3.24 2.79 -10.73
N LEU A 423 2.10 3.17 -10.13
CA LEU A 423 1.36 2.32 -9.20
C LEU A 423 -0.02 2.00 -9.75
N SER A 424 -0.51 0.84 -9.35
CA SER A 424 -1.89 0.41 -9.52
C SER A 424 -2.52 0.22 -8.15
N ALA A 425 -3.84 0.08 -8.11
CA ALA A 425 -4.55 -0.22 -6.88
C ALA A 425 -4.07 -1.54 -6.25
N THR A 426 -3.67 -2.53 -7.05
CA THR A 426 -3.10 -3.80 -6.57
C THR A 426 -1.64 -3.72 -6.09
N SER A 427 -0.90 -2.68 -6.47
CA SER A 427 0.53 -2.52 -6.14
C SER A 427 0.82 -1.35 -5.19
N SER A 428 -0.22 -0.60 -4.79
CA SER A 428 -0.08 0.53 -3.88
C SER A 428 0.38 0.09 -2.48
N GLY A 429 1.07 0.99 -1.79
CA GLY A 429 1.46 0.82 -0.39
C GLY A 429 0.26 0.73 0.54
N LEU A 430 -0.89 1.31 0.18
CA LEU A 430 -2.15 1.20 0.91
C LEU A 430 -2.70 -0.23 0.86
N THR A 431 -2.76 -0.84 -0.32
CA THR A 431 -3.18 -2.25 -0.49
C THR A 431 -2.24 -3.19 0.24
N TYR A 432 -0.93 -2.97 0.11
CA TYR A 432 0.07 -3.75 0.83
C TYR A 432 -0.10 -3.65 2.35
N LEU A 433 -0.38 -2.45 2.86
CA LEU A 433 -0.64 -2.22 4.28
C LEU A 433 -1.87 -2.98 4.74
N THR A 434 -3.00 -2.83 4.06
CA THR A 434 -4.25 -3.52 4.40
C THR A 434 -4.04 -5.02 4.48
N GLU A 435 -3.45 -5.62 3.45
CA GLU A 435 -3.36 -7.07 3.35
C GLU A 435 -2.33 -7.67 4.32
N ARG A 436 -1.19 -7.00 4.54
CA ARG A 436 -0.16 -7.50 5.48
C ARG A 436 -0.51 -7.28 6.95
N PHE A 437 -1.38 -6.31 7.26
CA PHE A 437 -1.74 -5.95 8.64
C PHE A 437 -3.16 -6.36 9.04
N LYS A 438 -3.90 -7.07 8.18
CA LYS A 438 -5.25 -7.57 8.51
C LYS A 438 -5.29 -8.43 9.77
N ASP A 439 -4.22 -9.16 10.06
CA ASP A 439 -4.09 -9.99 11.26
C ASP A 439 -3.24 -9.35 12.37
N PHE A 440 -2.93 -8.06 12.28
CA PHE A 440 -2.17 -7.35 13.31
C PHE A 440 -3.07 -7.01 14.51
N PRO A 441 -2.83 -7.55 15.73
CA PRO A 441 -3.74 -7.36 16.86
C PRO A 441 -3.92 -5.91 17.32
N ASN A 442 -2.96 -5.04 17.01
CA ASN A 442 -3.03 -3.61 17.32
C ASN A 442 -3.26 -2.76 16.06
N GLY A 443 -3.76 -3.37 14.98
CA GLY A 443 -4.10 -2.75 13.71
C GLY A 443 -5.59 -2.85 13.42
N VAL A 444 -6.16 -1.80 12.86
CA VAL A 444 -7.54 -1.78 12.34
C VAL A 444 -7.50 -1.24 10.92
N HIS A 445 -8.22 -1.91 10.02
CA HIS A 445 -8.56 -1.36 8.71
C HIS A 445 -10.06 -1.14 8.63
N ILE A 446 -10.51 0.00 8.09
CA ILE A 446 -11.93 0.28 7.82
C ILE A 446 -12.05 0.99 6.47
N THR A 447 -12.90 0.46 5.60
CA THR A 447 -13.34 1.11 4.36
C THR A 447 -14.59 1.95 4.63
N LEU A 448 -14.43 3.26 4.71
CA LEU A 448 -15.55 4.18 4.86
C LEU A 448 -16.39 4.23 3.59
N GLN A 449 -17.70 4.24 3.75
CA GLN A 449 -18.63 4.43 2.65
C GLN A 449 -18.66 5.90 2.20
N GLY A 450 -18.92 6.12 0.92
CA GLY A 450 -19.12 7.47 0.39
C GLY A 450 -20.36 8.09 1.03
N VAL A 451 -20.18 9.16 1.80
CA VAL A 451 -21.29 10.04 2.18
C VAL A 451 -21.32 11.14 1.13
N PRO A 452 -22.40 11.28 0.35
CA PRO A 452 -22.42 12.26 -0.71
C PRO A 452 -22.23 13.67 -0.13
N ARG A 453 -21.20 14.38 -0.61
CA ARG A 453 -20.91 15.74 -0.15
C ARG A 453 -22.00 16.74 -0.55
N SER A 454 -22.68 16.44 -1.65
CA SER A 454 -23.78 17.20 -2.22
C SER A 454 -24.53 16.31 -3.22
N ILE A 455 -25.73 16.73 -3.63
CA ILE A 455 -26.49 16.06 -4.69
C ILE A 455 -25.65 15.94 -5.98
N LEU A 456 -24.82 16.94 -6.28
CA LEU A 456 -23.92 16.91 -7.45
C LEU A 456 -22.84 15.84 -7.29
N ALA A 457 -22.21 15.75 -6.12
CA ALA A 457 -21.18 14.75 -5.87
C ALA A 457 -21.76 13.33 -5.92
N GLU A 458 -22.95 13.13 -5.36
CA GLU A 458 -23.70 11.86 -5.43
C GLU A 458 -23.98 11.44 -6.87
N TYR A 459 -24.47 12.39 -7.67
CA TYR A 459 -24.79 12.14 -9.08
C TYR A 459 -23.52 11.85 -9.89
N ALA A 460 -22.44 12.59 -9.65
CA ALA A 460 -21.16 12.36 -10.31
C ALA A 460 -20.58 10.97 -9.97
N GLU A 461 -20.57 10.58 -8.70
CA GLU A 461 -20.03 9.29 -8.25
C GLU A 461 -20.81 8.07 -8.79
N SER A 462 -22.09 8.25 -9.13
CA SER A 462 -22.93 7.20 -9.71
C SER A 462 -22.93 7.16 -11.25
N HIS A 463 -22.45 8.21 -11.93
CA HIS A 463 -22.58 8.36 -13.39
C HIS A 463 -21.27 8.64 -14.14
N LEU A 464 -20.16 8.87 -13.44
CA LEU A 464 -18.80 9.03 -13.98
C LEU A 464 -17.90 7.95 -13.39
#